data_AF-A0A972LGV3-F1
#
_entry.id   AF-A0A972LGV3-F1
#
_cell.length_a   1.000
_cell.length_b   1.000
_cell.length_c   1.000
_cell.angle_alpha   90.00
_cell.angle_beta   90.00
_cell.angle_gamma   90.00
#
_symmetry.space_group_name_H-M   'P 1'
#
loop_
_entity.id
_entity.type
_entity.pdbx_description
1 polymer ?
#
loop_
_entity_poly.entity_id
_entity_poly.type
_entity_poly.pdbx_seq_one_letter_code
_entity_poly.pdbx_strand_id
1 'polypeptide(L)' 'MIDTSTLRFSSEKGFGESYYILCPVCWNSSIKLCHWEDGSEEIMECNVCKRMEEEMSSNEHG' A
#
# COMPACT_ATOMS: atom_id res chain seq x y z
N MET A 1 -24.39 -4.94 31.96
CA MET A 1 -23.11 -5.67 32.08
C MET A 1 -22.50 -5.66 30.69
N ILE A 2 -21.46 -4.86 30.47
CA ILE A 2 -20.75 -4.81 29.19
C ILE A 2 -19.77 -5.98 29.23
N ASP A 3 -19.96 -6.94 28.33
CA ASP A 3 -19.15 -8.15 28.21
C ASP A 3 -17.73 -7.75 27.80
N THR A 4 -16.81 -7.79 28.75
CA THR A 4 -15.41 -7.44 28.53
C THR A 4 -14.67 -8.61 27.87
N SER A 5 -14.00 -8.29 26.77
CA SER A 5 -12.86 -9.02 26.19
C SER A 5 -13.16 -10.24 25.32
N THR A 6 -13.70 -10.02 24.13
CA THR A 6 -13.16 -10.78 22.99
C THR A 6 -12.08 -9.92 22.33
N LEU A 7 -10.85 -9.99 22.84
CA LEU A 7 -9.69 -9.53 22.10
C LEU A 7 -9.50 -10.49 20.92
N ARG A 8 -9.98 -10.12 19.73
CA ARG A 8 -9.73 -10.87 18.50
C ARG A 8 -8.38 -10.47 17.95
N PHE A 9 -7.36 -11.24 18.28
CA PHE A 9 -6.08 -11.17 17.59
C PHE A 9 -6.22 -11.90 16.26
N SER A 10 -6.20 -11.15 15.16
CA SER A 10 -6.11 -11.68 13.81
C SER A 10 -4.68 -11.49 13.32
N SER A 11 -4.08 -12.52 12.72
CA SER A 11 -2.82 -12.39 11.97
C SER A 11 -3.02 -11.71 10.62
N GLU A 12 -4.26 -11.64 10.14
CA GLU A 12 -4.65 -10.95 8.92
C GLU A 12 -5.10 -9.53 9.26
N LYS A 13 -4.71 -8.56 8.42
CA LYS A 13 -5.19 -7.19 8.56
C LYS A 13 -6.72 -7.19 8.50
N GLY A 14 -7.34 -6.51 9.46
CA GLY A 14 -8.79 -6.43 9.64
C GLY A 14 -9.48 -5.56 8.59
N PHE A 15 -10.54 -4.85 8.97
CA PHE A 15 -11.15 -3.89 8.05
C PHE A 15 -10.23 -2.69 7.83
N GLY A 16 -10.34 -2.09 6.65
CA GLY A 16 -9.57 -0.91 6.29
C GLY A 16 -10.17 -0.20 5.08
N GLU A 17 -9.86 1.08 4.96
CA GLU A 17 -10.28 1.93 3.85
C GLU A 17 -9.15 2.01 2.82
N SER A 18 -9.47 1.76 1.55
CA SER A 18 -8.51 1.82 0.44
C SER A 18 -8.76 3.05 -0.42
N TYR A 19 -7.72 3.85 -0.63
CA TYR A 19 -7.69 5.02 -1.48
C TYR A 19 -6.79 4.78 -2.68
N TYR A 20 -7.23 5.22 -3.84
CA TYR A 20 -6.45 5.15 -5.08
C TYR A 20 -6.13 6.56 -5.53
N ILE A 21 -4.85 6.91 -5.53
CA ILE A 21 -4.35 8.24 -5.87
C ILE A 21 -3.58 8.13 -7.17
N LEU A 22 -3.90 8.98 -8.16
CA LEU A 22 -3.13 9.01 -9.39
C LEU A 22 -1.66 9.39 -9.08
N CYS A 23 -0.70 8.62 -9.58
CA CYS A 23 0.71 8.86 -9.33
C CYS A 23 1.13 10.23 -9.86
N PRO A 24 1.66 11.14 -9.01
CA PRO A 24 2.02 12.50 -9.43
C PRO A 24 3.31 12.57 -10.27
N VAL A 25 4.07 11.46 -10.36
CA VAL A 25 5.29 11.37 -11.16
C VAL A 25 4.94 11.01 -12.60
N CYS A 26 4.33 9.84 -12.80
CA CYS A 26 4.07 9.34 -14.15
C CYS A 26 2.69 9.74 -14.70
N TRP A 27 1.71 10.09 -13.85
CA TRP A 27 0.32 10.37 -14.26
C TRP A 27 -0.38 9.24 -15.04
N ASN A 28 0.17 8.03 -15.03
CA ASN A 28 -0.27 6.89 -15.84
C ASN A 28 -0.84 5.73 -15.01
N SER A 29 -0.55 5.69 -13.71
CA SER A 29 -0.98 4.61 -12.82
C SER A 29 -1.29 5.16 -11.43
N SER A 30 -2.09 4.43 -10.67
CA SER A 30 -2.48 4.80 -9.30
C SER A 30 -1.55 4.17 -8.26
N ILE A 31 -1.29 4.91 -7.19
CA ILE A 31 -0.75 4.45 -5.92
C ILE A 31 -1.94 4.03 -5.05
N LYS A 32 -1.82 2.89 -4.36
CA LYS A 32 -2.83 2.44 -3.39
C LYS A 32 -2.38 2.81 -1.98
N LEU A 33 -3.27 3.40 -1.20
CA LEU A 33 -3.06 3.66 0.21
C LEU A 33 -4.18 3.01 1.02
N CYS A 34 -3.82 2.22 2.03
CA CYS A 34 -4.76 1.56 2.92
C CYS A 34 -4.59 2.11 4.34
N HIS A 35 -5.67 2.63 4.93
CA HIS A 35 -5.74 2.93 6.36
C HIS A 35 -6.47 1.79 7.06
N TRP A 36 -5.85 1.19 8.07
CA TRP A 36 -6.40 0.04 8.79
C TRP A 36 -7.00 0.47 10.13
N GLU A 37 -7.97 -0.30 10.65
CA GLU A 37 -8.61 -0.03 11.95
C GLU A 37 -7.63 0.01 13.13
N ASP A 38 -6.49 -0.68 13.03
CA ASP A 38 -5.43 -0.66 14.04
C ASP A 38 -4.57 0.62 14.01
N GLY A 39 -4.88 1.56 13.10
CA GLY A 39 -4.16 2.80 12.89
C GLY A 39 -2.90 2.65 12.03
N SER A 40 -2.59 1.45 11.55
CA SER A 40 -1.48 1.26 10.61
C SER A 40 -1.85 1.73 9.21
N GLU A 41 -0.84 2.09 8.44
CA GLU A 41 -0.97 2.49 7.04
C GLU A 41 -0.13 1.58 6.15
N GLU A 42 -0.64 1.31 4.94
CA GLU A 42 0.09 0.61 3.91
C GLU A 42 0.03 1.38 2.60
N ILE A 43 1.20 1.65 2.03
CA ILE A 43 1.35 2.39 0.79
C ILE A 43 1.97 1.46 -0.24
N MET A 44 1.29 1.28 -1.36
CA MET A 44 1.80 0.53 -2.50
C MET A 44 2.36 1.50 -3.54
N GLU A 45 3.65 1.36 -3.85
CA GLU A 45 4.36 2.20 -4.81
C GLU A 45 3.77 2.12 -6.23
N CYS A 46 4.10 3.10 -7.07
CA CYS A 46 3.66 3.10 -8.46
C CYS A 46 4.42 2.05 -9.29
N ASN A 47 3.72 1.00 -9.72
CA ASN A 47 4.30 -0.07 -10.52
C ASN A 47 4.96 0.38 -11.83
N VAL A 48 4.46 1.46 -12.45
CA VAL A 48 5.08 2.00 -13.68
C VAL A 48 6.42 2.66 -13.40
N CYS A 49 6.50 3.46 -12.33
CA CYS A 49 7.75 4.12 -11.94
C CYS A 49 8.79 3.08 -11.49
N LYS A 50 8.36 2.10 -10.66
CA LYS A 50 9.22 1.00 -10.22
C LYS A 50 9.83 0.23 -11.39
N ARG A 51 9.02 -0.13 -12.39
CA ARG A 51 9.53 -0.80 -13.60
C ARG A 51 10.54 0.08 -14.34
N MET A 52 10.30 1.37 -14.46
CA MET A 52 11.23 2.28 -15.12
C MET A 52 12.59 2.29 -14.42
N GLU A 53 12.61 2.34 -13.09
CA GLU A 53 13.85 2.28 -12.28
C GLU A 53 14.60 0.95 -12.46
N GLU A 54 13.88 -0.17 -12.51
CA GLU A 54 14.45 -1.51 -12.75
C GLU A 54 15.09 -1.62 -14.15
N GLU A 55 14.43 -1.10 -15.19
CA GLU A 55 14.94 -1.12 -16.56
C GLU A 55 16.14 -0.18 -16.73
N MET A 56 16.13 1.00 -16.09
CA MET A 56 17.26 1.95 -16.13
C MET A 56 18.48 1.40 -15.41
N SER A 57 18.32 0.83 -14.21
CA SER A 57 19.43 0.24 -13.45
C SER A 57 20.05 -0.98 -14.13
N SER A 58 19.25 -1.74 -14.87
CA SER A 58 19.72 -2.88 -15.67
C SER A 58 20.58 -2.45 -16.86
N ASN A 59 20.26 -1.31 -17.48
CA ASN A 59 21.01 -0.78 -18.63
C ASN A 59 22.36 -0.12 -18.26
N GLU A 60 22.58 0.23 -17.00
CA GLU A 60 23.86 0.81 -16.54
C GLU A 60 24.96 -0.24 -16.33
N HIS A 61 24.63 -1.53 -16.41
CA HIS A 61 25.56 -2.66 -16.19
C HIS A 61 25.85 -3.48 -17.46
N GLY A 62 25.45 -3.02 -18.65
CA GLY A 62 25.69 -3.66 -19.95
C GLY A 62 26.55 -2.80 -20.88
#